data_AF-A0A5B9DQK3-F1
#
_entry.id   AF-A0A5B9DQK3-F1
#
_cell.length_a   1.000
_cell.length_b   1.000
_cell.length_c   1.000
_cell.angle_alpha   90.00
_cell.angle_beta   90.00
_cell.angle_gamma   90.00
#
_symmetry.space_group_name_H-M   'P 1'
#
loop_
_entity.id
_entity.type
_entity.pdbx_description
1 polymer ?
#
loop_
_entity_poly.entity_id
_entity_poly.type
_entity_poly.pdbx_seq_one_letter_code
_entity_poly.pdbx_strand_id
1 'polypeptide(L)'
;MSATFWNFFWTIVSTFVVLAYFMLVVFVFADIMRDRTLSGWAKAGWTIILIILPFPTALVYLIVRGDSLQQREMERERAIAERADEYMVNAIGKTPADRIAAAKNLYDEGAITEAEYARLKTMILAGN
;
A
#
# COMPACT_ATOMS: atom_id res chain seq x y z
N MET A 1 1.93 -35.29 39.29
CA MET A 1 2.70 -34.24 38.55
C MET A 1 2.09 -33.85 37.21
N SER A 2 1.29 -34.69 36.53
CA SER A 2 0.67 -34.32 35.23
C SER A 2 -0.38 -33.21 35.33
N ALA A 3 -1.22 -33.19 36.36
CA ALA A 3 -2.30 -32.20 36.51
C ALA A 3 -1.79 -30.75 36.64
N THR A 4 -0.65 -30.54 37.30
CA THR A 4 -0.08 -29.19 37.52
C THR A 4 0.47 -28.57 36.24
N PHE A 5 1.15 -29.36 35.40
CA PHE A 5 1.63 -28.91 34.10
C PHE A 5 0.46 -28.50 33.18
N TRP A 6 -0.57 -29.35 33.10
CA TRP A 6 -1.75 -29.06 32.27
C TRP A 6 -2.53 -27.84 32.77
N ASN A 7 -2.67 -27.66 34.09
CA ASN A 7 -3.28 -26.44 34.65
C ASN A 7 -2.48 -25.18 34.31
N PHE A 8 -1.16 -25.24 34.40
CA PHE A 8 -0.30 -24.09 34.09
C PHE A 8 -0.35 -23.75 32.60
N PHE A 9 -0.27 -24.78 31.74
CA PHE A 9 -0.44 -24.63 30.29
C PHE A 9 -1.78 -23.99 29.94
N TRP A 10 -2.89 -24.52 30.45
CA TRP A 10 -4.23 -23.97 30.19
C TRP A 10 -4.42 -22.57 30.76
N THR A 11 -3.77 -22.23 31.88
CA THR A 11 -3.78 -20.88 32.44
C THR A 11 -3.10 -19.88 31.50
N ILE A 12 -1.94 -20.24 30.94
CA ILE A 12 -1.24 -19.38 29.96
C ILE A 12 -2.09 -19.23 28.70
N VAL A 13 -2.61 -20.33 28.16
CA VAL A 13 -3.45 -20.32 26.96
C VAL A 13 -4.71 -19.48 27.17
N SER A 14 -5.43 -19.68 28.27
CA SER A 14 -6.66 -18.93 28.57
C SER A 14 -6.38 -17.44 28.79
N THR A 15 -5.28 -17.10 29.46
CA THR A 15 -4.84 -15.71 29.64
C THR A 15 -4.56 -15.06 28.28
N PHE A 16 -3.83 -15.75 27.41
CA PHE A 16 -3.55 -15.25 26.07
C PHE A 16 -4.83 -15.07 25.24
N VAL A 17 -5.76 -16.02 25.30
CA VAL A 17 -7.06 -15.93 24.62
C VAL A 17 -7.88 -14.75 25.13
N VAL A 18 -7.91 -14.49 26.44
CA VAL A 18 -8.59 -13.33 27.02
C VAL A 18 -7.95 -12.01 26.58
N LEU A 19 -6.61 -11.94 26.55
CA LEU A 19 -5.92 -10.75 26.04
C LEU A 19 -6.20 -10.53 24.56
N ALA A 20 -6.11 -11.58 23.74
CA ALA A 20 -6.45 -11.53 22.32
C ALA A 20 -7.92 -11.13 22.09
N TYR A 21 -8.83 -11.59 22.95
CA TYR A 21 -10.24 -11.20 22.95
C TYR A 21 -10.41 -9.70 23.14
N PHE A 22 -9.77 -9.11 24.16
CA PHE A 22 -9.87 -7.66 24.39
C PHE A 22 -9.24 -6.86 23.26
N MET A 23 -8.08 -7.31 22.75
CA MET A 23 -7.45 -6.71 21.58
C MET A 23 -8.41 -6.73 20.39
N LEU A 24 -9.00 -7.88 20.07
CA LEU A 24 -9.95 -8.02 18.95
C LEU A 24 -11.13 -7.07 19.08
N VAL A 25 -11.74 -6.97 20.27
CA VAL A 25 -12.85 -6.05 20.51
C VAL A 25 -12.43 -4.60 20.28
N VAL A 26 -11.29 -4.16 20.81
CA VAL A 26 -10.78 -2.79 20.61
C VAL A 26 -10.46 -2.53 19.14
N PHE A 27 -9.85 -3.49 18.44
CA PHE A 27 -9.54 -3.38 17.01
C PHE A 27 -10.81 -3.25 16.16
N VAL A 28 -11.80 -4.12 16.35
CA VAL A 28 -13.06 -4.07 15.60
C VAL A 28 -13.84 -2.80 15.95
N PHE A 29 -13.86 -2.40 17.22
CA PHE A 29 -14.48 -1.15 17.64
C PHE A 29 -13.83 0.07 16.95
N ALA A 30 -12.50 0.15 16.95
CA ALA A 30 -11.78 1.21 16.26
C ALA A 30 -12.06 1.22 14.75
N ASP A 31 -12.20 0.06 14.14
CA ASP A 31 -12.55 -0.08 12.72
C ASP A 31 -13.96 0.46 12.42
N ILE A 32 -14.96 0.10 13.23
CA ILE A 32 -16.33 0.64 13.13
C ILE A 32 -16.32 2.18 13.24
N MET A 33 -15.53 2.72 14.15
CA MET A 33 -15.42 4.18 14.33
C MET A 33 -14.77 4.87 13.13
N ARG A 34 -13.72 4.27 12.56
CA ARG A 34 -12.98 4.79 11.40
C ARG A 34 -13.79 4.78 10.11
N ASP A 35 -14.76 3.87 10.00
CA ASP A 35 -15.62 3.83 8.82
C ASP A 35 -16.52 5.07 8.74
N ARG A 36 -16.31 5.88 7.69
CA ARG A 36 -17.06 7.10 7.42
C ARG A 36 -18.36 6.86 6.66
N THR A 37 -18.57 5.65 6.15
CA THR A 37 -19.78 5.27 5.41
C THR A 37 -20.95 4.90 6.34
N LEU A 38 -20.66 4.60 7.62
CA LEU A 38 -21.69 4.28 8.61
C LEU A 38 -22.35 5.51 9.23
N SER A 39 -23.67 5.48 9.31
CA SER A 39 -24.44 6.39 10.17
C SER A 39 -24.14 6.12 11.65
N GLY A 40 -24.30 7.15 12.50
CA GLY A 40 -24.04 7.04 13.93
C GLY A 40 -24.87 5.95 14.63
N TRP A 41 -26.12 5.75 14.21
CA TRP A 41 -26.99 4.68 14.71
C TRP A 41 -26.50 3.29 14.35
N ALA A 42 -25.98 3.10 13.13
CA ALA A 42 -25.40 1.83 12.73
C ALA A 42 -24.14 1.52 13.56
N LYS A 43 -23.28 2.51 13.83
CA LYS A 43 -22.11 2.35 14.69
C LYS A 43 -22.50 1.90 16.11
N ALA A 44 -23.54 2.51 16.67
CA ALA A 44 -24.06 2.14 17.99
C ALA A 44 -24.56 0.69 18.03
N GLY A 45 -25.37 0.27 17.04
CA GLY A 45 -25.87 -1.11 16.95
C GLY A 45 -24.74 -2.14 16.85
N TRP A 46 -23.77 -1.91 15.96
CA TRP A 46 -22.60 -2.78 15.82
C TRP A 46 -21.77 -2.89 17.09
N THR A 47 -21.60 -1.78 17.81
CA THR A 47 -20.85 -1.75 19.06
C THR A 47 -21.54 -2.57 20.16
N ILE A 48 -22.86 -2.46 20.30
CA ILE A 48 -23.63 -3.23 21.29
C ILE A 48 -23.52 -4.74 21.00
N ILE A 49 -23.70 -5.14 19.75
CA ILE A 49 -23.61 -6.55 19.34
C ILE A 49 -22.18 -7.08 19.57
N LEU A 50 -21.15 -6.29 19.29
CA LEU A 50 -19.74 -6.64 19.53
C LEU A 50 -19.45 -6.93 21.01
N ILE A 51 -20.05 -6.20 21.95
CA ILE A 51 -19.84 -6.40 23.39
C ILE A 51 -20.48 -7.70 23.87
N ILE A 52 -21.67 -8.05 23.35
CA ILE A 52 -22.42 -9.23 23.80
C ILE A 52 -21.87 -10.50 23.13
N LEU A 53 -21.54 -10.44 21.84
CA LEU A 53 -21.16 -11.59 21.02
C LEU A 53 -19.97 -11.26 20.10
N PRO A 54 -18.75 -11.09 20.62
CA PRO A 54 -17.63 -10.59 19.81
C PRO A 54 -17.18 -11.53 18.71
N PHE A 55 -17.14 -12.86 18.95
CA PHE A 55 -16.75 -13.81 17.90
C PHE A 55 -17.77 -13.87 16.75
N PRO A 56 -19.08 -14.06 17.00
CA PRO A 56 -20.08 -13.98 15.93
C PRO A 56 -20.10 -12.59 15.26
N THR A 57 -19.99 -11.51 16.03
CA THR A 57 -20.00 -10.15 15.48
C THR A 57 -18.83 -9.91 14.56
N ALA A 58 -17.62 -10.34 14.92
CA ALA A 58 -16.44 -10.20 14.06
C ALA A 58 -16.59 -10.97 12.74
N LEU A 59 -17.19 -12.17 12.77
CA LEU A 59 -17.46 -12.96 11.57
C LEU A 59 -18.50 -12.29 10.67
N VAL A 60 -19.64 -11.87 11.23
CA VAL A 60 -20.68 -11.16 10.46
C VAL A 60 -20.12 -9.84 9.91
N TYR A 61 -19.34 -9.11 10.71
CA TYR A 61 -18.69 -7.88 10.30
C TYR A 61 -17.76 -8.11 9.11
N LEU A 62 -16.92 -9.16 9.15
CA LEU A 62 -16.02 -9.51 8.06
C LEU A 62 -16.78 -9.90 6.78
N ILE A 63 -17.92 -10.58 6.89
CA ILE A 63 -18.77 -10.92 5.72
C ILE A 63 -19.40 -9.66 5.12
N VAL A 64 -19.90 -8.76 5.96
CA VAL A 64 -20.59 -7.54 5.52
C VAL A 64 -19.60 -6.47 5.01
N ARG A 65 -18.33 -6.50 5.44
CA ARG A 65 -17.33 -5.44 5.18
C ARG A 65 -15.98 -5.92 4.65
N GLY A 66 -15.88 -7.19 4.24
CA GLY A 66 -14.68 -7.76 3.63
C GLY A 66 -14.25 -7.05 2.33
N ASP A 67 -15.17 -6.34 1.70
CA ASP A 67 -14.99 -5.61 0.44
C ASP A 67 -13.91 -4.52 0.46
N SER A 68 -13.49 -4.05 1.63
CA SER A 68 -12.45 -3.01 1.73
C SER A 68 -11.05 -3.47 1.30
N LEU A 69 -10.84 -4.78 1.11
CA LEU A 69 -9.59 -5.35 0.60
C LEU A 69 -9.51 -5.31 -0.93
N GLN A 70 -10.58 -5.71 -1.64
CA GLN A 70 -10.58 -5.76 -3.11
C GLN A 70 -10.61 -4.37 -3.76
N GLN A 71 -11.38 -3.43 -3.20
CA GLN A 71 -11.50 -2.10 -3.80
C GLN A 71 -10.19 -1.30 -3.71
N ARG A 72 -9.42 -1.47 -2.62
CA ARG A 72 -8.14 -0.79 -2.42
C ARG A 72 -6.98 -1.42 -3.18
N GLU A 73 -7.02 -2.72 -3.45
CA GLU A 73 -6.05 -3.36 -4.35
C GLU A 73 -6.22 -2.81 -5.77
N MET A 74 -7.44 -2.71 -6.28
CA MET A 74 -7.70 -2.13 -7.60
C MET A 74 -7.30 -0.65 -7.70
N GLU A 75 -7.57 0.15 -6.67
CA GLU A 75 -7.14 1.56 -6.63
C GLU A 75 -5.62 1.71 -6.50
N ARG A 76 -4.94 0.85 -5.72
CA ARG A 76 -3.48 0.84 -5.63
C ARG A 76 -2.82 0.38 -6.91
N GLU A 77 -3.34 -0.66 -7.57
CA GLU A 77 -2.84 -1.11 -8.86
C GLU A 77 -2.98 -0.01 -9.92
N ARG A 78 -4.11 0.71 -9.94
CA ARG A 78 -4.28 1.88 -10.82
C ARG A 78 -3.29 3.00 -10.49
N ALA A 79 -3.13 3.35 -9.22
CA ALA A 79 -2.20 4.41 -8.81
C ALA A 79 -0.72 4.03 -9.03
N ILE A 80 -0.38 2.74 -9.00
CA ILE A 80 0.96 2.23 -9.33
C ILE A 80 1.18 2.24 -10.85
N ALA A 81 0.16 1.85 -11.64
CA ALA A 81 0.22 1.89 -13.11
C ALA A 81 0.36 3.34 -13.62
N GLU A 82 -0.40 4.29 -13.08
CA GLU A 82 -0.30 5.71 -13.43
C GLU A 82 1.09 6.29 -13.13
N ARG A 83 1.71 5.90 -12.00
CA ARG A 83 3.08 6.32 -11.67
C ARG A 83 4.13 5.62 -12.52
N ALA A 84 3.93 4.34 -12.86
CA ALA A 84 4.85 3.60 -13.71
C ALA A 84 4.91 4.18 -15.13
N ASP A 85 3.78 4.63 -15.69
CA ASP A 85 3.73 5.31 -16.98
C ASP A 85 4.49 6.65 -16.96
N GLU A 86 4.36 7.46 -15.91
CA GLU A 86 5.12 8.71 -15.77
C GLU A 86 6.65 8.49 -15.70
N TYR A 87 7.11 7.41 -15.05
CA TYR A 87 8.54 7.08 -15.01
C TYR A 87 9.03 6.45 -16.31
N MET A 88 8.21 5.63 -16.96
CA MET A 88 8.60 4.93 -18.19
C MET A 88 8.64 5.87 -19.40
N VAL A 89 7.73 6.85 -19.49
CA VAL A 89 7.78 7.90 -20.52
C VAL A 89 9.02 8.80 -20.37
N ASN A 90 9.42 9.12 -19.13
CA ASN A 90 10.63 9.92 -18.88
C ASN A 90 11.95 9.13 -19.03
N ALA A 91 11.93 7.81 -18.83
CA ALA A 91 13.12 6.96 -18.97
C ALA A 91 13.34 6.47 -20.42
N ILE A 92 12.26 6.28 -21.21
CA ILE A 92 12.32 5.89 -22.62
C ILE A 92 12.50 7.13 -23.53
N GLY A 93 12.14 8.32 -23.05
CA GLY A 93 12.17 9.61 -23.76
C GLY A 93 13.55 10.28 -23.87
N LYS A 94 14.60 9.55 -24.25
CA LYS A 94 15.75 10.19 -24.91
C LYS A 94 16.14 9.37 -26.11
N THR A 95 15.34 9.47 -27.17
CA THR A 95 15.71 8.96 -28.48
C THR A 95 17.10 9.51 -28.85
N PRO A 96 17.88 8.83 -29.70
CA PRO A 96 19.16 9.36 -30.16
C PRO A 96 19.05 10.80 -30.69
N ALA A 97 17.92 11.15 -31.31
CA ALA A 97 17.62 12.51 -31.76
C ALA A 97 17.51 13.53 -30.61
N ASP A 98 16.80 13.20 -29.53
CA ASP A 98 16.64 14.09 -28.36
C ASP A 98 17.98 14.33 -27.65
N ARG A 99 18.84 13.30 -27.60
CA ARG A 99 20.19 13.43 -27.03
C ARG A 99 21.09 14.31 -27.88
N ILE A 100 20.97 14.24 -29.21
CA ILE A 100 21.71 15.11 -30.13
C ILE A 100 21.20 16.55 -30.03
N ALA A 101 19.89 16.76 -29.90
CA ALA A 101 19.29 18.08 -29.71
C ALA A 101 19.76 18.72 -28.39
N ALA A 102 19.77 17.97 -27.28
CA ALA A 102 20.31 18.44 -26.01
C ALA A 102 21.81 18.78 -26.09
N ALA A 103 22.61 17.96 -26.80
CA ALA A 103 24.02 18.24 -27.01
C ALA A 103 24.24 19.51 -27.87
N LYS A 104 23.34 19.79 -28.83
CA LYS A 104 23.40 21.03 -29.61
C LYS A 104 23.12 22.26 -28.76
N ASN A 105 22.15 22.21 -27.86
CA ASN A 105 21.86 23.32 -26.95
C ASN A 105 23.08 23.67 -26.08
N LEU A 106 23.80 22.66 -25.57
CA LEU A 106 25.03 22.88 -24.80
C LEU A 106 26.15 23.54 -25.62
N TYR A 107 26.23 23.22 -26.93
CA TYR A 107 27.17 23.88 -27.84
C TYR A 107 26.78 25.33 -28.13
N ASP A 108 25.49 25.57 -28.39
CA ASP A 108 24.96 26.91 -28.66
C ASP A 108 25.06 27.82 -27.42
N GLU A 109 24.98 27.26 -26.21
CA GLU A 109 25.22 27.93 -24.93
C GLU A 109 26.73 28.15 -24.64
N GLY A 110 27.62 27.59 -25.46
CA GLY A 110 29.08 27.67 -25.27
C GLY A 110 29.61 26.82 -24.12
N ALA A 111 28.80 25.92 -23.56
CA ALA A 111 29.21 25.01 -22.49
C ALA A 111 30.15 23.89 -22.98
N ILE A 112 30.06 23.56 -24.27
CA ILE A 112 30.96 22.61 -24.95
C ILE A 112 31.47 23.18 -26.27
N THR A 113 32.62 22.70 -26.71
CA THR A 113 33.24 23.05 -27.98
C THR A 113 32.65 22.25 -29.15
N GLU A 114 32.89 22.71 -30.38
CA GLU A 114 32.41 22.03 -31.60
C GLU A 114 32.96 20.60 -31.72
N ALA A 115 34.23 20.41 -31.34
CA ALA A 115 34.87 19.10 -31.32
C ALA A 115 34.22 18.14 -30.31
N GLU A 116 33.82 18.65 -29.15
CA GLU A 116 33.12 17.87 -28.12
C GLU A 116 31.69 17.51 -28.54
N TYR A 117 30.97 18.45 -29.17
CA TYR A 117 29.66 18.19 -29.75
C TYR A 117 29.72 17.11 -30.85
N ALA A 118 30.68 17.21 -31.77
CA ALA A 118 30.87 16.23 -32.84
C ALA A 118 31.15 14.82 -32.28
N ARG A 119 31.95 14.73 -31.20
CA ARG A 119 32.25 13.47 -30.51
C ARG A 119 31.03 12.87 -29.79
N LEU A 120 30.20 13.70 -29.16
CA LEU A 120 28.96 13.25 -28.53
C LEU A 120 27.95 12.74 -29.58
N LYS A 121 27.81 13.45 -30.69
CA LYS A 121 26.92 13.06 -31.80
C LYS A 121 27.30 11.69 -32.37
N THR A 122 28.59 11.43 -32.61
CA THR A 122 29.04 10.12 -33.11
C THR A 122 28.85 9.01 -32.09
N MET A 123 29.11 9.26 -30.81
CA MET A 123 28.89 8.28 -29.74
C MET A 123 27.41 7.90 -29.60
N ILE A 124 26.51 8.88 -29.70
CA ILE A 124 25.05 8.67 -29.63
C ILE A 124 24.54 7.89 -30.86
N LEU A 125 25.08 8.17 -32.05
CA LEU A 125 24.70 7.45 -33.28
C LEU A 125 25.30 6.05 -33.38
N ALA A 126 26.45 5.80 -32.74
CA ALA A 126 27.12 4.50 -32.74
C ALA A 126 26.64 3.55 -31.62
N GLY A 127 26.00 4.07 -30.58
CA GLY A 127 25.40 3.28 -29.49
C GLY A 127 24.03 2.68 -29.82
N ASN A 128 23.77 2.44 -31.11
CA ASN A 128 22.53 1.91 -31.66
C ASN A 128 22.82 0.63 -32.46
#